data_AF-A0A7C2R7Z6-F1
#
_entry.id   AF-A0A7C2R7Z6-F1
#
_cell.length_a   1.000
_cell.length_b   1.000
_cell.length_c   1.000
_cell.angle_alpha   90.00
_cell.angle_beta   90.00
_cell.angle_gamma   90.00
#
_symmetry.space_group_name_H-M   'P 1'
#
loop_
_entity.id
_entity.type
_entity.pdbx_description
1 polymer ?
#
loop_
_entity_poly.entity_id
_entity_poly.type
_entity_poly.pdbx_seq_one_letter_code
_entity_poly.pdbx_strand_id
1 'polypeptide(L)'
;MERKYIGFFLGIAAFLFILFFTDLEPGKPEVTATLAVAALMAVWWISETIPLAVTALVPLVLFPALGILDGKAVSETYINHIIFVFIGGFMMALAMEKWNLHRRIALKLLVLIGVSPGRILLGFMLATAFLSMWISNTATTMMMIPIV
;
A
#
# COMPACT_ATOMS: atom_id res chain seq x y z
N MET A 1 13.31 11.70 21.96
CA MET A 1 12.25 10.68 21.87
C MET A 1 12.00 10.44 20.39
N GLU A 2 12.25 9.23 19.86
CA GLU A 2 12.17 9.02 18.40
C GLU A 2 10.77 9.38 17.88
N ARG A 3 10.70 10.02 16.71
CA ARG A 3 9.46 10.50 16.05
C ARG A 3 8.37 9.41 15.96
N LYS A 4 8.80 8.13 15.92
CA LYS A 4 7.95 6.93 15.92
C LYS A 4 7.20 6.69 17.24
N TYR A 5 7.77 7.03 18.39
CA TYR A 5 7.03 6.88 19.66
C TYR A 5 5.92 7.91 19.78
N ILE A 6 6.17 9.14 19.30
CA ILE A 6 5.19 10.23 19.35
C ILE A 6 3.95 9.87 18.55
N GLY A 7 4.10 9.41 17.30
CA GLY A 7 2.95 9.04 16.47
C GLY A 7 2.18 7.84 17.03
N PHE A 8 2.87 6.88 17.65
CA PHE A 8 2.23 5.72 18.27
C PHE A 8 1.28 6.14 19.41
N PHE A 9 1.80 6.91 20.37
CA PHE A 9 1.01 7.41 21.50
C PHE A 9 -0.05 8.42 21.08
N LEU A 10 0.24 9.26 20.07
CA LEU A 10 -0.74 10.20 19.51
C LEU A 10 -1.94 9.47 18.91
N GLY A 11 -1.71 8.37 18.18
CA GLY A 11 -2.79 7.56 17.62
C GLY A 11 -3.69 6.98 18.72
N ILE A 12 -3.08 6.41 19.77
CA ILE A 12 -3.83 5.88 20.93
C ILE A 12 -4.60 6.99 21.64
N ALA A 13 -3.97 8.16 21.85
CA ALA A 13 -4.62 9.30 22.48
C ALA A 13 -5.83 9.77 21.65
N ALA A 14 -5.69 9.88 20.32
CA ALA A 14 -6.80 10.24 19.43
C ALA A 14 -7.93 9.20 19.46
N PHE A 15 -7.60 7.91 19.44
CA PHE A 15 -8.56 6.82 19.58
C PHE A 15 -9.38 6.94 20.88
N LEU A 16 -8.69 7.02 22.03
CA LEU A 16 -9.35 7.11 23.33
C LEU A 16 -10.15 8.41 23.46
N PHE A 17 -9.61 9.53 22.95
CA PHE A 17 -10.31 10.80 22.98
C PHE A 17 -11.64 10.73 22.21
N ILE A 18 -11.63 10.21 20.98
CA ILE A 18 -12.85 10.08 20.17
C ILE A 18 -13.84 9.11 20.83
N LEU A 19 -13.34 7.99 21.37
CA LEU A 19 -14.22 6.96 21.94
C LEU A 19 -14.96 7.44 23.21
N PHE A 20 -14.33 8.27 24.04
CA PHE A 20 -14.89 8.69 25.32
C PHE A 20 -15.50 10.10 25.34
N PHE A 21 -15.05 11.00 24.45
CA PHE A 21 -15.45 12.42 24.48
C PHE A 21 -16.29 12.86 23.27
N THR A 22 -16.54 11.97 22.32
CA THR A 22 -17.36 12.26 21.14
C THR A 22 -18.59 11.35 21.11
N ASP A 23 -19.75 11.92 20.82
CA ASP A 23 -20.96 11.18 20.47
C ASP A 23 -21.46 11.68 19.12
N LEU A 24 -21.18 10.92 18.06
CA LEU A 24 -21.53 11.31 16.69
C LEU A 24 -23.02 11.09 16.39
N GLU A 25 -23.56 9.97 16.86
CA GLU A 25 -24.94 9.58 16.64
C GLU A 25 -25.49 8.93 17.91
N PRO A 26 -26.28 9.66 18.71
CA PRO A 26 -26.84 9.14 19.93
C PRO A 26 -27.65 7.86 19.68
N GLY A 27 -27.31 6.79 20.39
CA GLY A 27 -27.94 5.48 20.24
C GLY A 27 -27.26 4.54 19.24
N LYS A 28 -26.18 4.96 18.58
CA LYS A 28 -25.33 4.10 17.72
C LYS A 28 -23.84 4.24 18.03
N PRO A 29 -23.36 3.64 19.13
CA PRO A 29 -21.96 3.76 19.56
C PRO A 29 -20.96 3.22 18.52
N GLU A 30 -21.40 2.37 17.60
CA GLU A 30 -20.57 1.78 16.55
C GLU A 30 -20.02 2.85 15.57
N VAL A 31 -20.77 3.94 15.37
CA VAL A 31 -20.38 5.05 14.47
C VAL A 31 -19.16 5.79 15.04
N THR A 32 -19.23 6.18 16.31
CA THR A 32 -18.10 6.80 17.02
C THR A 32 -16.90 5.85 17.10
N ALA A 33 -17.14 4.57 17.42
CA ALA A 33 -16.08 3.57 17.51
C ALA A 33 -15.37 3.36 16.15
N THR A 34 -16.12 3.35 15.04
CA THR A 34 -15.55 3.27 13.69
C THR A 34 -14.66 4.47 13.39
N LEU A 35 -15.09 5.69 13.73
CA LEU A 35 -14.26 6.89 13.56
C LEU A 35 -13.00 6.82 14.42
N ALA A 36 -13.11 6.35 15.68
CA ALA A 36 -11.96 6.22 16.57
C ALA A 36 -10.90 5.28 15.97
N VAL A 37 -11.31 4.11 15.46
CA VAL A 37 -10.39 3.17 14.79
C VAL A 37 -9.81 3.77 13.51
N ALA A 38 -10.61 4.47 12.71
CA ALA A 38 -10.13 5.12 11.49
C ALA A 38 -9.08 6.20 11.80
N ALA A 39 -9.29 7.01 12.84
CA ALA A 39 -8.36 8.04 13.28
C ALA A 39 -7.04 7.42 13.80
N LEU A 40 -7.14 6.35 14.59
CA LEU A 40 -5.97 5.58 15.04
C LEU A 40 -5.10 5.14 13.84
N MET A 41 -5.74 4.49 12.85
CA MET A 41 -5.07 3.99 11.66
C MET A 41 -4.48 5.12 10.81
N ALA A 42 -5.22 6.21 10.62
CA ALA A 42 -4.75 7.36 9.87
C ALA A 42 -3.47 7.96 10.49
N VAL A 43 -3.46 8.15 11.82
CA VAL A 43 -2.27 8.64 12.52
C VAL A 43 -1.12 7.67 12.35
N TRP A 44 -1.33 6.37 12.58
CA TRP A 44 -0.26 5.36 12.46
C TRP A 44 0.28 5.20 11.04
N TRP A 45 -0.55 5.35 10.00
CA TRP A 45 -0.12 5.33 8.61
C TRP A 45 0.68 6.58 8.23
N ILE A 46 0.21 7.77 8.58
CA ILE A 46 0.91 9.03 8.24
C ILE A 46 2.26 9.13 8.96
N SER A 47 2.32 8.62 10.18
CA SER A 47 3.53 8.68 11.01
C SER A 47 4.47 7.47 10.83
N GLU A 48 4.04 6.44 10.10
CA GLU A 48 4.79 5.18 9.87
C GLU A 48 5.42 4.61 11.15
N THR A 49 4.65 4.63 12.24
CA THR A 49 5.15 4.28 13.59
C THR A 49 5.31 2.78 13.77
N ILE A 50 4.44 2.02 13.13
CA ILE A 50 4.51 0.57 12.95
C ILE A 50 4.32 0.24 11.46
N PRO A 51 4.71 -0.96 11.00
CA PRO A 51 4.57 -1.32 9.59
C PRO A 51 3.12 -1.17 9.09
N LEU A 52 2.94 -0.63 7.88
CA LEU A 52 1.61 -0.37 7.29
C LEU A 52 0.69 -1.59 7.32
N ALA A 53 1.25 -2.78 7.06
CA ALA A 53 0.51 -4.05 7.09
C ALA A 53 0.01 -4.41 8.50
N VAL A 54 0.77 -4.10 9.56
CA VAL A 54 0.36 -4.32 10.95
C VAL A 54 -0.77 -3.36 11.31
N THR A 55 -0.66 -2.08 10.94
CA THR A 55 -1.77 -1.12 11.10
C THR A 55 -3.03 -1.57 10.37
N ALA A 56 -2.88 -2.14 9.17
CA ALA A 56 -4.01 -2.64 8.39
C ALA A 56 -4.74 -3.84 9.03
N LEU A 57 -4.13 -4.54 10.00
CA LEU A 57 -4.77 -5.63 10.75
C LEU A 57 -5.53 -5.15 11.99
N VAL A 58 -5.42 -3.87 12.36
CA VAL A 58 -6.09 -3.31 13.54
C VAL A 58 -7.61 -3.52 13.54
N PRO A 59 -8.35 -3.29 12.42
CA PRO A 59 -9.79 -3.54 12.37
C PRO A 59 -10.17 -4.99 12.66
N LEU A 60 -9.33 -5.96 12.28
CA LEU A 60 -9.59 -7.38 12.51
C LEU A 60 -9.79 -7.72 14.00
N VAL A 61 -9.17 -6.93 14.89
CA VAL A 61 -9.29 -7.08 16.34
C VAL A 61 -10.27 -6.07 16.92
N LEU A 62 -10.14 -4.79 16.55
CA LEU A 62 -10.91 -3.72 17.18
C LEU A 62 -12.38 -3.69 16.74
N PHE A 63 -12.71 -4.05 15.50
CA PHE A 63 -14.11 -4.02 15.06
C PHE A 63 -14.98 -5.04 15.80
N PRO A 64 -14.57 -6.32 15.96
CA PRO A 64 -15.31 -7.26 16.80
C PRO A 64 -15.30 -6.89 18.27
N ALA A 65 -14.17 -6.38 18.80
CA ALA A 65 -14.06 -6.00 20.21
C ALA A 65 -14.96 -4.81 20.59
N LEU A 66 -15.20 -3.89 19.65
CA LEU A 66 -16.05 -2.70 19.84
C LEU A 66 -17.50 -2.92 19.36
N GLY A 67 -17.84 -4.12 18.88
CA GLY A 67 -19.19 -4.43 18.38
C GLY A 67 -19.55 -3.76 17.05
N ILE A 68 -18.57 -3.26 16.30
CA ILE A 68 -18.78 -2.55 15.01
C ILE A 68 -19.21 -3.54 13.92
N LEU A 69 -18.49 -4.65 13.79
CA LEU A 69 -18.75 -5.73 12.85
C LEU A 69 -18.34 -7.05 13.49
N ASP A 70 -18.99 -8.15 13.11
CA ASP A 70 -18.59 -9.47 13.58
C ASP A 70 -17.26 -9.92 12.95
N GLY A 71 -16.51 -10.78 13.65
CA GLY A 71 -15.20 -11.22 13.20
C GLY A 71 -15.23 -11.88 11.81
N LYS A 72 -16.34 -12.55 11.47
CA LYS A 72 -16.52 -13.16 10.16
C LYS A 72 -16.60 -12.10 9.06
N ALA A 73 -17.50 -11.12 9.15
CA ALA A 73 -17.62 -10.09 8.12
C ALA A 73 -16.33 -9.27 7.95
N VAL A 74 -15.64 -8.97 9.05
CA VAL A 74 -14.35 -8.26 8.98
C VAL A 74 -13.31 -9.11 8.24
N SER A 75 -13.19 -10.40 8.57
CA SER A 75 -12.21 -11.30 7.95
C SER A 75 -12.45 -11.54 6.45
N GLU A 76 -13.70 -11.55 5.99
CA GLU A 76 -14.05 -11.72 4.57
C GLU A 76 -13.46 -10.60 3.70
N THR A 77 -13.30 -9.39 4.26
CA THR A 77 -12.68 -8.25 3.56
C THR A 77 -11.20 -8.49 3.24
N TYR A 78 -10.50 -9.31 4.05
CA TYR A 78 -9.09 -9.65 3.86
C TYR A 78 -8.87 -10.81 2.88
N ILE A 79 -9.94 -11.52 2.47
CA ILE A 79 -9.90 -12.63 1.50
C ILE A 79 -10.72 -12.25 0.27
N ASN A 80 -10.44 -11.07 -0.28
CA ASN A 80 -11.12 -10.57 -1.48
C ASN A 80 -10.42 -11.07 -2.76
N HIS A 81 -11.21 -11.42 -3.79
CA HIS A 81 -10.70 -11.82 -5.11
C HIS A 81 -9.70 -10.84 -5.72
N ILE A 82 -9.84 -9.53 -5.46
CA ILE A 82 -8.89 -8.49 -5.88
C ILE A 82 -7.50 -8.76 -5.30
N ILE A 83 -7.39 -9.16 -4.03
CA ILE A 83 -6.10 -9.47 -3.39
C ILE A 83 -5.42 -10.64 -4.12
N PHE A 84 -6.19 -11.67 -4.51
CA PHE A 84 -5.66 -12.78 -5.30
C PHE A 84 -5.20 -12.37 -6.70
N VAL A 85 -5.89 -11.42 -7.34
CA VAL A 85 -5.43 -10.83 -8.61
C VAL A 85 -4.10 -10.10 -8.42
N PHE A 86 -3.92 -9.33 -7.35
CA PHE A 86 -2.64 -8.69 -7.02
C PHE A 86 -1.53 -9.72 -6.78
N ILE A 87 -1.81 -10.79 -6.02
CA ILE A 87 -0.85 -11.89 -5.81
C ILE A 87 -0.44 -12.52 -7.14
N GLY A 88 -1.40 -12.83 -8.01
CA GLY A 88 -1.12 -13.36 -9.36
C GLY A 88 -0.28 -12.39 -10.21
N GLY A 89 -0.58 -11.09 -10.13
CA GLY A 89 0.21 -10.02 -10.77
C GLY A 89 1.65 -9.98 -10.26
N PHE A 90 1.86 -10.04 -8.95
CA PHE A 90 3.20 -10.09 -8.36
C PHE A 90 3.96 -11.35 -8.74
N MET A 91 3.30 -12.52 -8.78
CA MET A 91 3.92 -13.76 -9.26
C MET A 91 4.36 -13.65 -10.72
N MET A 92 3.55 -13.03 -11.58
CA MET A 92 3.91 -12.77 -12.98
C MET A 92 5.10 -11.82 -13.07
N ALA A 93 5.09 -10.72 -12.30
CA ALA A 93 6.19 -9.77 -12.24
C ALA A 93 7.51 -10.43 -11.81
N LEU A 94 7.48 -11.25 -10.74
CA LEU A 94 8.63 -12.01 -10.26
C LEU A 94 9.13 -13.03 -11.29
N ALA A 95 8.23 -13.67 -12.03
CA ALA A 95 8.62 -14.55 -13.13
C ALA A 95 9.32 -13.75 -14.25
N MET A 96 8.76 -12.60 -14.66
CA MET A 96 9.39 -11.71 -15.64
C MET A 96 10.78 -11.22 -15.18
N GLU A 97 10.93 -10.97 -13.89
CA GLU A 97 12.21 -10.62 -13.27
C GLU A 97 13.21 -11.78 -13.35
N LYS A 98 12.83 -12.96 -12.84
CA LYS A 98 13.67 -14.17 -12.82
C LYS A 98 14.23 -14.56 -14.19
N TRP A 99 13.42 -14.42 -15.24
CA TRP A 99 13.82 -14.75 -16.62
C TRP A 99 14.51 -13.59 -17.36
N ASN A 100 14.72 -12.45 -16.69
CA ASN A 100 15.22 -11.20 -17.27
C ASN A 100 14.41 -10.76 -18.51
N LEU A 101 13.11 -11.08 -18.54
CA LEU A 101 12.26 -10.79 -19.70
C LEU A 101 12.11 -9.27 -19.90
N HIS A 102 11.88 -8.55 -18.81
CA HIS A 102 11.83 -7.09 -18.76
C HIS A 102 13.08 -6.44 -19.37
N ARG A 103 14.29 -6.94 -19.04
CA ARG A 103 15.56 -6.45 -19.60
C ARG A 103 15.64 -6.68 -21.12
N ARG A 104 15.22 -7.85 -21.61
CA ARG A 104 15.21 -8.13 -23.06
C ARG A 104 14.25 -7.21 -23.79
N ILE A 105 13.08 -6.93 -23.21
CA ILE A 105 12.10 -5.99 -23.79
C ILE A 105 12.68 -4.58 -23.84
N ALA A 106 13.28 -4.10 -22.73
CA ALA A 106 13.92 -2.79 -22.66
C ALA A 106 15.05 -2.64 -23.69
N LEU A 107 15.95 -3.62 -23.78
CA LEU A 107 17.05 -3.59 -24.76
C LEU A 107 16.55 -3.59 -26.21
N LYS A 108 15.51 -4.38 -26.53
CA LYS A 108 14.90 -4.37 -27.86
C LYS A 108 14.27 -3.03 -28.20
N LEU A 109 13.57 -2.41 -27.25
CA LEU A 109 13.01 -1.07 -27.41
C LEU A 109 14.11 -0.03 -27.68
N LEU A 110 15.22 -0.08 -26.95
CA LEU A 110 16.35 0.83 -27.14
C LEU A 110 17.01 0.68 -28.52
N VAL A 111 17.22 -0.56 -28.96
CA VAL A 111 17.78 -0.84 -30.30
C VAL A 111 16.85 -0.31 -31.41
N LEU A 112 15.52 -0.39 -31.24
CA LEU A 112 14.54 0.11 -32.20
C LEU A 112 14.52 1.64 -32.34
N ILE A 113 14.84 2.38 -31.27
CA ILE A 113 14.62 3.83 -31.18
C ILE A 113 15.84 4.65 -31.70
N GLY A 114 17.04 4.04 -31.73
CA GLY A 114 18.25 4.63 -32.31
C GLY A 114 19.09 5.47 -31.33
N VAL A 115 20.14 6.12 -31.83
CA VAL A 115 21.25 6.67 -31.00
C VAL A 115 21.23 8.20 -30.77
N SER A 116 20.17 8.92 -31.13
CA SER A 116 20.12 10.35 -30.82
C SER A 116 19.70 10.61 -29.36
N PRO A 117 20.27 11.60 -28.65
CA PRO A 117 20.02 11.81 -27.22
C PRO A 117 18.53 11.92 -26.85
N GLY A 118 17.75 12.67 -27.63
CA GLY A 118 16.31 12.80 -27.40
C GLY A 118 15.50 11.53 -27.65
N ARG A 119 15.92 10.69 -28.62
CA ARG A 119 15.27 9.40 -28.88
C ARG A 119 15.61 8.38 -27.80
N ILE A 120 16.86 8.35 -27.34
CA ILE A 120 17.28 7.49 -26.23
C ILE A 120 16.46 7.81 -24.97
N LEU A 121 16.32 9.10 -24.61
CA LEU A 121 15.50 9.53 -23.48
C LEU A 121 14.04 9.08 -23.63
N LEU A 122 13.43 9.30 -24.81
CA LEU A 122 12.07 8.84 -25.08
C LEU A 122 11.95 7.32 -24.96
N GLY A 123 12.95 6.57 -25.43
CA GLY A 123 13.00 5.12 -25.29
C GLY A 123 13.06 4.66 -23.84
N PHE A 124 13.80 5.36 -23.00
CA PHE A 124 13.79 5.12 -21.56
C PHE A 124 12.44 5.43 -20.92
N MET A 125 11.83 6.56 -21.26
CA MET A 125 10.50 6.94 -20.72
C MET A 125 9.44 5.90 -21.09
N LEU A 126 9.42 5.47 -22.36
CA LEU A 126 8.47 4.46 -22.85
C LEU A 126 8.72 3.08 -22.25
N ALA A 127 9.98 2.65 -22.17
CA ALA A 127 10.34 1.38 -21.54
C ALA A 127 9.99 1.38 -20.05
N THR A 128 10.28 2.47 -19.33
CA THR A 128 9.92 2.62 -17.90
C THR A 128 8.41 2.57 -17.73
N ALA A 129 7.66 3.34 -18.52
CA ALA A 129 6.19 3.37 -18.44
C ALA A 129 5.59 1.99 -18.72
N PHE A 130 6.06 1.30 -19.75
CA PHE A 130 5.60 -0.05 -20.08
C PHE A 130 5.92 -1.05 -18.97
N LEU A 131 7.16 -1.06 -18.46
CA LEU A 131 7.55 -1.99 -17.38
C LEU A 131 6.79 -1.72 -16.08
N SER A 132 6.52 -0.44 -15.76
CA SER A 132 5.77 -0.03 -14.56
C SER A 132 4.30 -0.47 -14.54
N MET A 133 3.74 -0.87 -15.70
CA MET A 133 2.38 -1.44 -15.75
C MET A 133 2.31 -2.86 -15.21
N TRP A 134 3.42 -3.60 -15.24
CA TRP A 134 3.45 -5.04 -14.93
C TRP A 134 4.32 -5.36 -13.72
N ILE A 135 5.26 -4.48 -13.38
CA ILE A 135 6.22 -4.64 -12.28
C ILE A 135 5.93 -3.54 -11.24
N SER A 136 6.22 -3.78 -9.97
CA SER A 136 6.08 -2.73 -8.95
C SER A 136 6.87 -1.47 -9.34
N ASN A 137 6.32 -0.30 -9.05
CA ASN A 137 6.95 0.98 -9.38
C ASN A 137 8.37 1.07 -8.79
N THR A 138 8.55 0.59 -7.55
CA THR A 138 9.85 0.59 -6.87
C THR A 138 10.87 -0.30 -7.58
N ALA A 139 10.48 -1.51 -8.00
CA ALA A 139 11.37 -2.41 -8.73
C ALA A 139 11.70 -1.86 -10.13
N THR A 140 10.70 -1.30 -10.84
CA THR A 140 10.92 -0.65 -12.14
C THR A 140 11.93 0.49 -12.03
N THR A 141 11.82 1.35 -11.01
CA THR A 141 12.80 2.41 -10.77
C THR A 141 14.20 1.85 -10.51
N MET A 142 14.35 0.85 -9.64
CA MET A 142 15.66 0.24 -9.35
C MET A 142 16.31 -0.40 -10.59
N MET A 143 15.52 -0.98 -11.50
CA MET A 143 16.02 -1.56 -12.75
C MET A 143 16.51 -0.51 -13.75
N MET A 144 15.92 0.69 -13.75
CA MET A 144 16.27 1.75 -14.69
C MET A 144 17.47 2.58 -14.21
N ILE A 145 17.72 2.70 -12.90
CA ILE A 145 18.87 3.46 -12.33
C ILE A 145 20.22 3.14 -12.99
N PRO A 146 20.59 1.87 -13.27
CA PRO A 146 21.88 1.56 -13.89
C PRO A 146 21.95 1.89 -15.39
N ILE A 147 20.80 2.14 -16.02
CA ILE A 147 20.66 2.30 -17.47
C ILE A 147 20.54 3.79 -17.86
N VAL A 148 19.96 4.61 -16.99
CA VAL A 148 19.85 6.08 -17.11
C VAL A 148 21.12 6.75 -16.57
#